data_AF-A0AAQ4DR83-F1
#
_entry.id   AF-A0AAQ4DR83-F1
#
_cell.length_a   1.000
_cell.length_b   1.000
_cell.length_c   1.000
_cell.angle_alpha   90.00
_cell.angle_beta   90.00
_cell.angle_gamma   90.00
#
_symmetry.space_group_name_H-M   'P 1'
#
loop_
_entity.id
_entity.type
_entity.pdbx_description
1 polymer ?
#
loop_
_entity_poly.entity_id
_entity_poly.type
_entity_poly.pdbx_seq_one_letter_code
_entity_poly.pdbx_strand_id
1 'polypeptide(L)'
;MERLPCTLFQSCLTDLNNSSLKFQSLLSHGVAELCNAAVKPHIKSWADTFQSTDHTLTEDDFTSYEANDGIRPFLQTFIVTLDGALKAFKADLIPANYDSLVNLTAAETTFQLEKALFKCSFNRVLQLYS
;
A
#
# COMPACT_ATOMS: atom_id res chain seq x y z
N MET A 1 -15.38 -40.19 -42.02
CA MET A 1 -14.12 -39.60 -42.47
C MET A 1 -13.71 -38.55 -41.45
N GLU A 2 -12.60 -38.82 -40.78
CA GLU A 2 -12.14 -38.25 -39.50
C GLU A 2 -11.90 -36.72 -39.55
N ARG A 3 -12.57 -35.97 -38.68
CA ARG A 3 -12.22 -34.57 -38.32
C ARG A 3 -12.12 -34.31 -36.81
N LEU A 4 -12.19 -35.35 -35.98
CA LEU A 4 -12.20 -35.23 -34.51
C LEU A 4 -10.86 -34.83 -33.84
N PRO A 5 -9.66 -35.21 -34.31
CA PRO A 5 -8.45 -35.01 -33.50
C PRO A 5 -7.98 -33.55 -33.43
N CYS A 6 -8.15 -32.77 -34.51
CA CYS A 6 -7.72 -31.37 -34.54
C CYS A 6 -8.60 -30.46 -33.67
N THR A 7 -9.91 -30.74 -33.57
CA THR A 7 -10.82 -29.94 -32.74
C THR A 7 -10.61 -30.19 -31.25
N LEU A 8 -10.41 -31.44 -30.85
CA LEU A 8 -10.09 -31.79 -29.46
C LEU A 8 -8.79 -31.15 -28.99
N PHE A 9 -7.75 -31.14 -29.83
CA PHE A 9 -6.50 -30.48 -29.51
C PHE A 9 -6.66 -28.96 -29.30
N GLN A 10 -7.41 -28.29 -30.18
CA GLN A 10 -7.73 -26.86 -30.05
C GLN A 10 -8.53 -26.57 -28.78
N SER A 11 -9.48 -27.44 -28.41
CA SER A 11 -10.21 -27.34 -27.14
C SER A 11 -9.29 -27.48 -25.94
N CYS A 12 -8.41 -28.49 -25.90
CA CYS A 12 -7.45 -28.66 -24.81
C CYS A 12 -6.51 -27.45 -24.64
N LEU A 13 -6.00 -26.89 -25.76
CA LEU A 13 -5.18 -25.67 -25.72
C LEU A 13 -5.95 -24.46 -25.20
N THR A 14 -7.21 -24.33 -25.61
CA THR A 14 -8.11 -23.27 -25.13
C THR A 14 -8.34 -23.38 -23.63
N ASP A 15 -8.64 -24.59 -23.14
CA ASP A 15 -8.88 -24.85 -21.73
C ASP A 15 -7.63 -24.64 -20.86
N LEU A 16 -6.46 -25.03 -21.38
CA LEU A 16 -5.18 -24.75 -20.72
C LEU A 16 -4.91 -23.25 -20.65
N ASN A 17 -5.13 -22.50 -21.72
CA ASN A 17 -4.98 -21.05 -21.73
C ASN A 17 -5.94 -20.38 -20.75
N ASN A 18 -7.21 -20.80 -20.73
CA ASN A 18 -8.20 -20.30 -19.77
C ASN A 18 -7.79 -20.59 -18.32
N SER A 19 -7.22 -21.77 -18.06
CA SER A 19 -6.71 -22.14 -16.74
C SER A 19 -5.51 -21.26 -16.36
N SER A 20 -4.60 -21.00 -17.28
CA SER A 20 -3.47 -20.07 -17.09
C SER A 20 -3.95 -18.66 -16.69
N LEU A 21 -4.94 -18.12 -17.40
CA LEU A 21 -5.53 -16.81 -17.09
C LEU A 21 -6.18 -16.79 -15.69
N LYS A 22 -6.86 -17.88 -15.29
CA LYS A 22 -7.42 -18.01 -13.93
C LYS A 22 -6.33 -18.02 -12.87
N PHE A 23 -5.22 -18.72 -13.10
CA PHE A 23 -4.08 -18.71 -12.17
C PHE A 23 -3.45 -17.32 -12.06
N GLN A 24 -3.29 -16.58 -13.16
CA GLN A 24 -2.81 -15.20 -13.10
C GLN A 24 -3.73 -14.30 -12.27
N SER A 25 -5.04 -14.40 -12.50
CA SER A 25 -6.03 -13.68 -11.69
C SER A 25 -5.92 -14.08 -10.21
N LEU A 26 -5.85 -15.38 -9.90
CA LEU A 26 -5.72 -15.87 -8.53
C LEU A 26 -4.46 -15.34 -7.84
N LEU A 27 -3.32 -15.28 -8.55
CA LEU A 27 -2.08 -14.71 -8.03
C LEU A 27 -2.24 -13.22 -7.73
N SER A 28 -2.82 -12.46 -8.64
CA SER A 28 -3.09 -11.02 -8.44
C SER A 28 -3.98 -10.78 -7.21
N HIS A 29 -5.04 -11.57 -7.06
CA HIS A 29 -5.91 -11.51 -5.88
C HIS A 29 -5.18 -11.92 -4.61
N GLY A 30 -4.35 -12.96 -4.66
CA GLY A 30 -3.57 -13.41 -3.50
C GLY A 30 -2.59 -12.36 -2.99
N VAL A 31 -1.91 -11.64 -3.89
CA VAL A 31 -1.02 -10.53 -3.51
C VAL A 31 -1.81 -9.35 -2.94
N ALA A 32 -3.00 -9.06 -3.49
CA ALA A 32 -3.88 -8.03 -2.95
C ALA A 32 -4.38 -8.37 -1.53
N GLU A 33 -4.80 -9.62 -1.31
CA GLU A 33 -5.22 -10.09 0.01
C GLU A 33 -4.06 -10.11 1.00
N LEU A 34 -2.85 -10.48 0.57
CA LEU A 34 -1.64 -10.35 1.39
C LEU A 34 -1.41 -8.91 1.83
N CYS A 35 -1.52 -7.94 0.91
CA CYS A 35 -1.42 -6.52 1.23
C CYS A 35 -2.49 -6.08 2.24
N ASN A 36 -3.74 -6.51 2.04
CA ASN A 36 -4.86 -6.19 2.91
C ASN A 36 -4.69 -6.77 4.33
N ALA A 37 -4.18 -7.99 4.44
CA ALA A 37 -4.04 -8.67 5.71
C ALA A 37 -2.79 -8.23 6.48
N ALA A 38 -1.65 -8.09 5.80
CA ALA A 38 -0.36 -7.91 6.46
C ALA A 38 0.13 -6.46 6.46
N VAL A 39 -0.19 -5.65 5.44
CA VAL A 39 0.39 -4.30 5.29
C VAL A 39 -0.58 -3.20 5.68
N LYS A 40 -1.84 -3.30 5.20
CA LYS A 40 -2.89 -2.31 5.44
C LYS A 40 -3.12 -1.98 6.93
N PRO A 41 -3.06 -2.92 7.89
CA PRO A 41 -3.20 -2.59 9.31
C PRO A 41 -2.14 -1.60 9.82
N HIS A 42 -0.89 -1.70 9.34
CA HIS A 42 0.18 -0.78 9.72
C HIS A 42 -0.07 0.63 9.16
N ILE A 43 -0.47 0.72 7.89
CA ILE A 43 -0.83 2.00 7.25
C ILE A 43 -2.01 2.65 7.97
N LYS A 44 -3.03 1.86 8.30
CA LYS A 44 -4.20 2.36 9.02
C LYS A 44 -3.84 2.85 10.41
N SER A 45 -3.10 2.06 11.19
CA SER A 45 -2.63 2.45 12.51
C SER A 45 -1.81 3.75 12.47
N TRP A 46 -0.97 3.90 11.45
CA TRP A 46 -0.24 5.13 11.21
C TRP A 46 -1.17 6.31 10.89
N ALA A 47 -2.12 6.14 9.97
CA ALA A 47 -3.07 7.19 9.59
C ALA A 47 -3.98 7.62 10.75
N ASP A 48 -4.36 6.68 11.61
CA ASP A 48 -5.15 6.96 12.82
C ASP A 48 -4.30 7.72 13.85
N THR A 49 -3.03 7.34 14.03
CA THR A 49 -2.08 8.07 14.88
C THR A 49 -1.85 9.49 14.36
N PHE A 50 -1.67 9.64 13.04
CA PHE A 50 -1.54 10.94 12.39
C PHE A 50 -2.75 11.83 12.66
N GLN A 51 -3.97 11.30 12.50
CA GLN A 51 -5.20 12.04 12.79
C GLN A 51 -5.35 12.42 14.27
N SER A 52 -4.82 11.61 15.19
CA SER A 52 -4.91 11.87 16.64
C SER A 52 -3.93 12.93 17.13
N THR A 53 -2.88 13.21 16.35
CA THR A 53 -1.94 14.31 16.64
C THR A 53 -2.63 15.63 16.37
N ASP A 54 -2.63 16.55 17.33
CA ASP A 54 -3.15 17.90 17.13
C ASP A 54 -2.32 18.65 16.08
N HIS A 55 -2.92 18.93 14.93
CA HIS A 55 -2.31 19.73 13.84
C HIS A 55 -2.65 21.22 13.92
N THR A 56 -3.32 21.64 15.00
CA THR A 56 -3.64 23.03 15.30
C THR A 56 -2.62 23.60 16.28
N LEU A 57 -1.48 24.03 15.76
CA LEU A 57 -0.41 24.63 16.56
C LEU A 57 -0.73 26.10 16.89
N THR A 58 -0.51 26.51 18.15
CA THR A 58 -0.35 27.93 18.53
C THR A 58 1.06 28.43 18.15
N GLU A 59 1.33 29.75 18.21
CA GLU A 59 2.66 30.30 17.86
C GLU A 59 3.78 29.76 18.78
N ASP A 60 3.49 29.57 20.07
CA ASP A 60 4.43 28.97 21.02
C ASP A 60 4.67 27.48 20.74
N ASP A 61 3.61 26.75 20.36
CA ASP A 61 3.70 25.34 19.97
C ASP A 61 4.49 25.16 18.68
N PHE A 62 4.41 26.11 17.74
CA PHE A 62 5.13 26.06 16.47
C PHE A 62 6.65 26.11 16.66
N THR A 63 7.13 27.01 17.53
CA THR A 63 8.57 27.11 17.86
C THR A 63 9.08 25.82 18.50
N SER A 64 8.26 25.21 19.37
CA SER A 64 8.58 23.91 19.98
C SER A 64 8.54 22.75 18.96
N TYR A 65 7.63 22.83 17.99
CA TYR A 65 7.45 21.82 16.95
C TYR A 65 8.60 21.83 15.94
N GLU A 66 9.05 23.00 15.47
CA GLU A 66 10.25 23.11 14.62
C GLU A 66 11.53 22.70 15.36
N ALA A 67 11.66 23.07 16.63
CA ALA A 67 12.82 22.70 17.45
C ALA A 67 12.93 21.19 17.71
N ASN A 68 11.84 20.43 17.57
CA ASN A 68 11.78 18.98 17.75
C ASN A 68 11.66 18.21 16.42
N ASP A 69 12.19 18.76 15.32
CA ASP A 69 12.17 18.17 13.97
C ASP A 69 10.76 17.97 13.35
N GLY A 70 9.73 18.59 13.91
CA GLY A 70 8.35 18.57 13.41
C GLY A 70 7.77 17.16 13.24
N ILE A 71 7.17 16.89 12.07
CA ILE A 71 6.60 15.57 11.70
C ILE A 71 7.69 14.54 11.33
N ARG A 72 8.97 14.93 11.19
CA ARG A 72 10.04 14.03 10.71
C ARG A 72 10.18 12.74 11.53
N PRO A 73 10.19 12.76 12.88
CA PRO A 73 10.30 11.53 13.68
C PRO A 73 9.13 10.57 13.47
N PHE A 74 7.94 11.13 13.25
CA PHE A 74 6.73 10.37 12.95
C PHE A 74 6.81 9.68 11.58
N LEU A 75 7.21 10.40 10.53
CA LEU A 75 7.42 9.82 9.19
C LEU A 75 8.54 8.77 9.19
N GLN A 76 9.60 8.99 9.96
CA GLN A 76 10.69 8.02 10.04
C GLN A 76 10.23 6.70 10.68
N THR A 77 9.45 6.77 11.76
CA THR A 77 8.85 5.59 12.40
C THR A 77 7.94 4.83 11.43
N PHE A 78 7.16 5.56 10.64
CA PHE A 78 6.30 4.98 9.62
C PHE A 78 7.07 4.27 8.53
N ILE A 79 8.09 4.92 7.97
CA ILE A 79 8.95 4.36 6.92
C ILE A 79 9.63 3.08 7.41
N VAL A 80 10.20 3.09 8.62
CA VAL A 80 10.85 1.91 9.20
C VAL A 80 9.85 0.76 9.41
N THR A 81 8.64 1.07 9.87
CA THR A 81 7.59 0.05 10.09
C THR A 81 7.15 -0.58 8.76
N LEU A 82 6.88 0.23 7.73
CA LEU A 82 6.50 -0.28 6.42
C LEU A 82 7.63 -1.03 5.72
N ASP A 83 8.85 -0.52 5.78
CA ASP A 83 10.02 -1.19 5.22
C ASP A 83 10.25 -2.55 5.91
N GLY A 84 10.09 -2.62 7.23
CA GLY A 84 10.13 -3.89 7.97
C GLY A 84 9.04 -4.87 7.52
N ALA A 85 7.81 -4.40 7.38
CA ALA A 85 6.68 -5.22 6.92
C ALA A 85 6.91 -5.75 5.50
N LEU A 86 7.40 -4.91 4.57
CA LEU A 86 7.68 -5.32 3.20
C LEU A 86 8.87 -6.28 3.12
N LYS A 87 9.98 -5.99 3.83
CA LYS A 87 11.18 -6.84 3.82
C LYS A 87 10.90 -8.26 4.28
N ALA A 88 9.94 -8.46 5.18
CA ALA A 88 9.53 -9.79 5.63
C ALA A 88 9.08 -10.69 4.46
N PHE A 89 8.54 -10.12 3.38
CA PHE A 89 8.05 -10.88 2.22
C PHE A 89 9.05 -10.94 1.06
N LYS A 90 10.17 -10.22 1.13
CA LYS A 90 11.11 -10.09 0.00
C LYS A 90 11.83 -11.41 -0.33
N ALA A 91 12.06 -12.26 0.67
CA ALA A 91 12.71 -13.56 0.48
C ALA A 91 11.72 -14.64 0.00
N ASP A 92 10.44 -14.51 0.35
CA ASP A 92 9.43 -15.54 0.12
C ASP A 92 8.63 -15.33 -1.18
N LEU A 93 8.71 -14.14 -1.76
CA LEU A 93 8.03 -13.79 -3.01
C LEU A 93 8.99 -13.77 -4.20
N ILE A 94 8.49 -14.22 -5.34
CA ILE A 94 9.15 -13.96 -6.62
C ILE A 94 9.15 -12.45 -6.92
N PRO A 95 10.13 -11.93 -7.67
CA PRO A 95 10.27 -10.49 -7.91
C PRO A 95 8.99 -9.82 -8.41
N ALA A 96 8.30 -10.41 -9.40
CA ALA A 96 7.07 -9.86 -9.95
C ALA A 96 5.93 -9.70 -8.91
N ASN A 97 5.82 -10.64 -7.97
CA ASN A 97 4.81 -10.58 -6.91
C ASN A 97 5.21 -9.58 -5.82
N TYR A 98 6.51 -9.52 -5.50
CA TYR A 98 7.03 -8.51 -4.57
C TYR A 98 6.81 -7.09 -5.11
N ASP A 99 7.13 -6.84 -6.37
CA ASP A 99 6.90 -5.54 -7.02
C ASP A 99 5.41 -5.16 -7.01
N SER A 100 4.53 -6.14 -7.26
CA SER A 100 3.07 -5.94 -7.15
C SER A 100 2.64 -5.58 -5.73
N LEU A 101 3.20 -6.22 -4.71
CA LEU A 101 2.94 -5.91 -3.29
C LEU A 101 3.41 -4.49 -2.94
N VAL A 102 4.60 -4.08 -3.40
CA VAL A 102 5.11 -2.72 -3.18
C VAL A 102 4.20 -1.67 -3.83
N ASN A 103 3.75 -1.91 -5.06
CA ASN A 103 2.84 -1.00 -5.76
C ASN A 103 1.49 -0.87 -5.04
N LEU A 104 0.91 -1.98 -4.57
CA LEU A 104 -0.33 -1.95 -3.78
C LEU A 104 -0.14 -1.22 -2.45
N THR A 105 1.00 -1.42 -1.79
CA THR A 105 1.36 -0.74 -0.55
C THR A 105 1.48 0.77 -0.75
N ALA A 106 2.11 1.21 -1.84
CA ALA A 106 2.22 2.62 -2.18
C ALA A 106 0.83 3.23 -2.44
N ALA A 107 -0.01 2.56 -3.22
CA ALA A 107 -1.37 3.02 -3.51
C ALA A 107 -2.23 3.14 -2.23
N GLU A 108 -2.20 2.14 -1.35
CA GLU A 108 -2.92 2.18 -0.07
C GLU A 108 -2.37 3.28 0.85
N THR A 109 -1.05 3.48 0.87
CA THR A 109 -0.42 4.55 1.65
C THR A 109 -0.90 5.92 1.19
N THR A 110 -0.88 6.18 -0.12
CA THR A 110 -1.42 7.42 -0.70
C THR A 110 -2.89 7.60 -0.34
N PHE A 111 -3.71 6.57 -0.52
CA PHE A 111 -5.14 6.64 -0.23
C PHE A 111 -5.44 6.97 1.25
N GLN A 112 -4.77 6.31 2.19
CA GLN A 112 -4.99 6.57 3.62
C GLN A 112 -4.43 7.94 4.04
N LEU A 113 -3.30 8.36 3.46
CA LEU A 113 -2.70 9.66 3.74
C LEU A 113 -3.60 10.80 3.25
N GLU A 114 -4.10 10.73 2.01
CA GLU A 114 -5.08 11.69 1.49
C GLU A 114 -6.30 11.78 2.40
N LYS A 115 -6.87 10.62 2.77
CA LYS A 115 -8.04 10.56 3.66
C LYS A 115 -7.76 11.15 5.04
N ALA A 116 -6.57 10.94 5.59
CA ALA A 116 -6.17 11.49 6.87
C ALA A 116 -5.99 13.02 6.78
N LEU A 117 -5.33 13.52 5.72
CA LEU A 117 -5.15 14.95 5.47
C LEU A 117 -6.49 15.69 5.36
N PHE A 118 -7.46 15.16 4.62
CA PHE A 118 -8.79 15.78 4.49
C PHE A 118 -9.56 15.93 5.80
N LYS A 119 -9.18 15.16 6.83
CA LYS A 119 -9.80 15.23 8.16
C LYS A 119 -9.03 16.11 9.15
N CYS A 120 -7.79 16.44 8.84
CA CYS A 120 -6.97 17.30 9.69
C CYS A 120 -7.36 18.76 9.46
N SER A 121 -7.49 19.53 10.54
CA SER A 121 -7.68 20.98 10.48
C SER A 121 -6.32 21.66 10.54
N PHE A 122 -5.88 22.24 9.43
CA PHE A 122 -4.62 23.00 9.38
C PHE A 122 -4.86 24.47 9.73
N ASN A 123 -4.07 25.02 10.66
CA ASN A 123 -3.99 26.46 10.90
C ASN A 123 -3.38 27.16 9.66
N ARG A 124 -3.86 28.38 9.34
CA ARG A 124 -3.36 29.30 8.32
C ARG A 124 -1.83 29.51 8.32
N VAL A 125 -1.15 29.37 9.46
CA VAL A 125 0.34 29.44 9.56
C VAL A 125 1.00 28.29 8.79
N LEU A 126 0.46 27.07 8.83
CA LEU A 126 0.97 25.92 8.06
C LEU A 126 0.72 26.08 6.55
N GLN A 127 -0.32 26.80 6.15
CA GLN A 127 -0.67 27.03 4.73
C GLN A 127 0.23 28.07 4.03
N LEU A 128 0.97 28.89 4.78
CA LEU A 128 1.84 29.93 4.20
C LEU A 128 3.24 29.41 3.82
N TYR A 129 3.57 28.18 4.21
CA TYR A 129 4.90 27.58 4.02
C TYR A 129 4.91 26.27 3.19
N SER A 130 3.78 25.88 2.57
CA SER A 130 3.72 24.83 1.54
C SER A 130 3.82 25.42 0.14
#